data_AF-A0A5J4PHG7-F1
#
_entry.id   AF-A0A5J4PHG7-F1
#
_cell.length_a   1.000
_cell.length_b   1.000
_cell.length_c   1.000
_cell.angle_alpha   90.00
_cell.angle_beta   90.00
_cell.angle_gamma   90.00
#
_symmetry.space_group_name_H-M   'P 1'
#
loop_
_entity.id
_entity.type
_entity.pdbx_description
1 polymer ?
#
loop_
_entity_poly.entity_id
_entity_poly.type
_entity_poly.pdbx_seq_one_letter_code
_entity_poly.pdbx_strand_id
1 'polypeptide(L)'
;MYNKTSVYVAACIGMAFFGVAFIVMGSVLPALTAKYGLDSIQASSLVTFLPIGVLLGSLVFGPIVDKFGYRLLLISSIIITLTGLEGLSFINNLNILRICILFIGFGGGMLNGSTNSLVSDICNDN
;
A
#
# COMPACT_ATOMS: atom_id res chain seq x y z
N MET A 1 -14.68 -1.57 25.85
CA MET A 1 -15.25 -2.08 24.58
C MET A 1 -15.03 -1.04 23.50
N TYR A 2 -14.50 -1.42 22.33
CA TYR A 2 -14.38 -0.51 21.19
C TYR A 2 -15.71 -0.41 20.45
N ASN A 3 -15.94 0.68 19.72
CA ASN A 3 -17.13 0.85 18.90
C ASN A 3 -16.95 0.09 17.57
N LYS A 4 -17.65 -1.04 17.40
CA LYS A 4 -17.57 -1.90 16.21
C LYS A 4 -17.78 -1.11 14.90
N THR A 5 -18.75 -0.19 14.86
CA THR A 5 -19.03 0.64 13.68
C THR A 5 -17.84 1.53 13.33
N SER A 6 -17.21 2.16 14.33
CA SER A 6 -16.04 3.02 14.10
C SER A 6 -14.85 2.24 13.54
N VAL A 7 -14.63 1.02 14.02
CA VAL A 7 -13.52 0.16 13.55
C VAL A 7 -13.81 -0.37 12.15
N TYR A 8 -15.05 -0.73 11.85
CA TYR A 8 -15.47 -1.10 10.50
C TYR A 8 -15.26 0.03 9.50
N VAL A 9 -15.67 1.26 9.85
CA VAL A 9 -15.44 2.44 8.99
C VAL A 9 -13.95 2.68 8.77
N ALA A 10 -13.10 2.52 9.79
CA ALA A 10 -11.66 2.63 9.64
C ALA A 10 -11.09 1.59 8.66
N ALA A 11 -11.60 0.35 8.69
CA ALA A 11 -11.22 -0.68 7.73
C ALA A 11 -11.63 -0.31 6.29
N CYS A 12 -12.85 0.20 6.10
CA CYS A 12 -13.32 0.68 4.79
C CYS A 12 -12.46 1.84 4.26
N ILE A 13 -12.09 2.80 5.11
CA ILE A 13 -11.20 3.91 4.74
C ILE A 13 -9.83 3.39 4.34
N GLY A 14 -9.26 2.44 5.09
CA GLY A 14 -7.98 1.81 4.75
C GLY A 14 -8.02 1.11 3.39
N MET A 15 -9.11 0.39 3.11
CA MET A 15 -9.29 -0.30 1.82
C MET A 15 -9.51 0.67 0.67
N ALA A 16 -10.25 1.76 0.89
CA ALA A 16 -10.41 2.83 -0.10
C ALA A 16 -9.06 3.50 -0.41
N PHE A 17 -8.26 3.77 0.62
CA PHE A 17 -6.93 4.35 0.45
C PHE A 17 -5.98 3.42 -0.33
N PHE A 18 -6.02 2.11 -0.06
CA PHE A 18 -5.31 1.11 -0.86
C PHE A 18 -5.70 1.19 -2.35
N GLY A 19 -6.99 1.23 -2.67
CA GLY A 19 -7.47 1.34 -4.04
C GLY A 19 -7.02 2.63 -4.72
N VAL A 20 -7.12 3.77 -4.03
CA VAL A 20 -6.68 5.08 -4.54
C VAL A 20 -5.19 5.08 -4.85
N ALA A 21 -4.34 4.54 -3.96
CA ALA A 21 -2.90 4.47 -4.19
C ALA A 21 -2.54 3.68 -5.46
N PHE A 22 -3.29 2.61 -5.76
CA PHE A 22 -3.11 1.81 -6.98
C PHE A 22 -3.53 2.55 -8.24
N ILE A 23 -4.68 3.24 -8.19
CA ILE A 23 -5.15 4.07 -9.29
C ILE A 23 -4.13 5.17 -9.61
N VAL A 24 -3.57 5.81 -8.57
CA VAL A 24 -2.52 6.82 -8.74
C VAL A 24 -1.29 6.23 -9.43
N MET A 25 -0.81 5.04 -9.05
CA MET A 25 0.31 4.43 -9.77
C MET A 25 -0.01 4.13 -11.24
N GLY A 26 -1.22 3.63 -11.53
CA GLY A 26 -1.66 3.39 -12.90
C GLY A 26 -1.72 4.67 -13.74
N SER A 27 -2.18 5.79 -13.15
CA SER A 27 -2.31 7.07 -13.85
C SER A 27 -1.01 7.84 -13.99
N VAL A 28 -0.09 7.71 -13.03
CA VAL A 28 1.21 8.42 -13.01
C VAL A 28 2.27 7.70 -13.84
N LEU A 29 2.10 6.40 -14.11
CA LEU A 29 3.08 5.62 -14.88
C LEU A 29 3.45 6.24 -16.24
N PRO A 30 2.50 6.66 -17.12
CA PRO A 30 2.86 7.30 -18.39
C PRO A 30 3.70 8.58 -18.21
N ALA A 31 3.37 9.37 -17.18
CA ALA A 31 4.11 10.59 -16.86
C ALA A 31 5.55 10.29 -16.38
N LEU A 32 5.73 9.23 -15.57
CA LEU A 32 7.07 8.78 -15.15
C LEU A 32 7.87 8.24 -16.34
N THR A 33 7.26 7.44 -17.20
CA THR A 33 7.89 6.92 -18.42
C THR A 33 8.40 8.06 -19.30
N ALA A 34 7.59 9.10 -19.51
CA ALA A 34 7.98 10.28 -20.27
C ALA A 34 9.06 11.11 -19.57
N LYS A 35 8.93 11.36 -18.26
CA LYS A 35 9.88 12.16 -17.45
C LYS A 35 11.29 11.56 -17.47
N TYR A 36 11.40 10.23 -17.48
CA TYR A 36 12.67 9.52 -17.42
C TYR A 36 13.13 8.94 -18.76
N GLY A 37 12.39 9.17 -19.85
CA GLY A 37 12.73 8.66 -21.19
C GLY A 37 12.84 7.13 -21.25
N LEU A 38 11.98 6.42 -20.50
CA LEU A 38 12.07 4.97 -20.36
C LEU A 38 11.59 4.25 -21.62
N ASP A 39 12.29 3.18 -22.00
CA ASP A 39 11.78 2.23 -22.98
C ASP A 39 10.65 1.35 -22.39
N SER A 40 10.02 0.54 -23.24
CA SER A 40 8.91 -0.33 -22.84
C SER A 40 9.29 -1.38 -21.79
N ILE A 41 10.53 -1.89 -21.81
CA ILE A 41 11.05 -2.89 -20.87
C ILE A 41 11.29 -2.22 -19.52
N GLN A 42 11.90 -1.04 -19.51
CA GLN A 42 12.19 -0.27 -18.29
C GLN A 42 10.92 0.21 -17.60
N ALA A 43 9.93 0.68 -18.37
CA ALA A 43 8.62 1.07 -17.84
C ALA A 43 7.90 -0.13 -17.20
N SER A 44 7.93 -1.29 -17.86
CA SER A 44 7.34 -2.53 -17.33
C SER A 44 8.07 -3.02 -16.06
N SER A 45 9.40 -2.93 -16.05
CA SER A 45 10.22 -3.24 -14.88
C SER A 45 9.86 -2.34 -13.69
N LEU A 46 9.62 -1.04 -13.93
CA LEU A 46 9.28 -0.09 -12.88
C LEU A 46 7.96 -0.46 -12.15
N VAL A 47 6.94 -0.88 -12.90
CA VAL A 47 5.64 -1.29 -12.34
C VAL A 47 5.74 -2.62 -11.60
N THR A 48 6.64 -3.51 -11.99
CA THR A 48 6.78 -4.85 -11.39
C THR A 48 7.15 -4.80 -9.91
N PHE A 49 7.81 -3.73 -9.44
CA PHE A 49 8.10 -3.53 -8.03
C PHE A 49 6.85 -3.37 -7.15
N LEU A 50 5.75 -2.87 -7.73
CA LEU A 50 4.49 -2.68 -7.01
C LEU A 50 3.91 -4.02 -6.53
N PRO A 51 3.60 -5.01 -7.40
CA PRO A 51 3.06 -6.29 -6.96
C PRO A 51 4.04 -7.08 -6.07
N ILE A 52 5.36 -6.91 -6.24
CA ILE A 52 6.35 -7.49 -5.32
C ILE A 52 6.18 -6.90 -3.92
N GLY A 53 6.08 -5.57 -3.81
CA GLY A 53 5.80 -4.91 -2.53
C GLY A 53 4.51 -5.43 -1.90
N VAL A 54 3.44 -5.53 -2.70
CA VAL A 54 2.13 -6.03 -2.24
C VAL A 54 2.25 -7.43 -1.68
N LEU A 55 2.90 -8.34 -2.40
CA LEU A 55 3.12 -9.72 -1.95
C LEU A 55 3.83 -9.75 -0.58
N LEU A 56 4.93 -8.98 -0.44
CA LEU A 56 5.67 -8.90 0.81
C LEU A 56 4.81 -8.31 1.94
N GLY A 57 4.06 -7.24 1.68
CA GLY A 57 3.17 -6.62 2.66
C GLY A 57 2.06 -7.57 3.12
N SER A 58 1.47 -8.31 2.18
CA SER A 58 0.43 -9.29 2.45
C SER A 58 0.93 -10.54 3.19
N LEU A 59 2.22 -10.88 3.10
CA LEU A 59 2.81 -11.94 3.92
C LEU A 59 3.11 -11.45 5.33
N VAL A 60 3.55 -10.21 5.47
CA VAL A 60 4.06 -9.66 6.73
C VAL A 60 2.95 -9.13 7.63
N PHE A 61 1.79 -8.73 7.09
CA PHE A 61 0.72 -8.12 7.91
C PHE A 61 0.22 -9.04 9.02
N GLY A 62 0.11 -10.35 8.78
CA GLY A 62 -0.42 -11.34 9.74
C GLY A 62 0.41 -11.38 11.04
N PRO A 63 1.69 -11.77 10.98
CA PRO A 63 2.55 -11.79 12.16
C PRO A 63 2.67 -10.43 12.88
N ILE A 64 2.60 -9.32 12.14
CA ILE A 64 2.61 -7.98 12.76
C ILE A 64 1.29 -7.67 13.46
N VAL A 65 0.14 -8.01 12.87
CA VAL A 65 -1.16 -7.76 13.50
C VAL A 65 -1.32 -8.58 14.76
N ASP A 66 -0.87 -9.83 14.75
CA ASP A 66 -0.94 -10.71 15.91
C ASP A 66 -0.13 -10.17 17.10
N LYS A 67 1.00 -9.50 16.82
CA LYS A 67 1.90 -8.97 17.85
C LYS A 67 1.58 -7.54 18.30
N PHE A 68 1.17 -6.68 17.38
CA PHE A 68 1.04 -5.22 17.61
C PHE A 68 -0.40 -4.70 17.47
N GLY A 69 -1.32 -5.53 16.99
CA GLY A 69 -2.72 -5.19 16.76
C GLY A 69 -2.96 -4.35 15.50
N TYR A 70 -4.23 -4.30 15.09
CA TYR A 70 -4.67 -3.63 13.87
C TYR A 70 -4.38 -2.13 13.84
N ARG A 71 -4.53 -1.44 14.98
CA ARG A 71 -4.40 0.02 15.02
C ARG A 71 -3.01 0.49 14.60
N LEU A 72 -1.96 -0.11 15.16
CA LEU A 72 -0.60 0.29 14.83
C LEU A 72 -0.26 -0.08 13.38
N LEU A 73 -0.68 -1.27 12.96
CA LEU A 73 -0.47 -1.78 11.61
C LEU A 73 -1.10 -0.89 10.54
N LEU A 74 -2.35 -0.46 10.73
CA LEU A 74 -3.03 0.43 9.77
C LEU A 74 -2.31 1.78 9.65
N ILE A 75 -1.94 2.39 10.78
CA ILE A 75 -1.23 3.68 10.80
C ILE A 75 0.12 3.55 10.09
N SER A 76 0.93 2.53 10.42
CA SER A 76 2.23 2.34 9.79
C SER A 76 2.09 2.09 8.28
N SER A 77 1.09 1.32 7.86
CA SER A 77 0.88 0.99 6.44
C SER A 77 0.46 2.21 5.62
N ILE A 78 -0.35 3.11 6.20
CA ILE A 78 -0.69 4.39 5.59
C ILE A 78 0.56 5.27 5.45
N ILE A 79 1.36 5.40 6.51
CA ILE A 79 2.59 6.22 6.48
C ILE A 79 3.57 5.70 5.43
N ILE A 80 3.78 4.38 5.36
CA ILE A 80 4.67 3.76 4.37
C ILE A 80 4.17 4.05 2.95
N THR A 81 2.87 3.85 2.70
CA THR A 81 2.26 4.12 1.39
C THR A 81 2.37 5.59 0.99
N LEU A 82 2.08 6.51 1.92
CA LEU A 82 2.20 7.96 1.69
C LEU A 82 3.63 8.37 1.39
N THR A 83 4.61 7.85 2.15
CA THR A 83 6.03 8.11 1.92
C THR A 83 6.45 7.66 0.51
N GLY A 84 5.94 6.50 0.07
CA GLY A 84 6.16 6.02 -1.29
C GLY A 84 5.54 6.93 -2.35
N LEU A 85 4.29 7.39 -2.15
CA LEU A 85 3.59 8.31 -3.05
C LEU A 85 4.28 9.68 -3.16
N GLU A 86 4.66 10.28 -2.03
CA GLU A 86 5.40 11.55 -2.02
C GLU A 86 6.75 11.42 -2.74
N GLY A 87 7.42 10.27 -2.55
CA GLY A 87 8.68 9.96 -3.21
C GLY A 87 8.61 9.99 -4.74
N LEU A 88 7.44 9.72 -5.34
CA LEU A 88 7.26 9.78 -6.80
C LEU A 88 7.46 11.21 -7.36
N SER A 89 7.16 12.23 -6.55
CA SER A 89 7.21 13.64 -6.96
C SER A 89 8.61 14.24 -6.85
N PHE A 90 9.28 14.01 -5.71
CA PHE A 90 10.51 14.72 -5.35
C PHE A 90 11.80 14.07 -5.85
N ILE A 91 11.76 12.77 -6.18
CA ILE A 91 12.94 11.99 -6.56
C ILE A 91 13.19 12.08 -8.07
N ASN A 92 14.45 12.31 -8.45
CA ASN A 92 14.93 12.31 -9.84
C ASN A 92 15.89 11.14 -10.15
N ASN A 93 15.78 10.04 -9.39
CA ASN A 93 16.62 8.84 -9.54
C ASN A 93 15.73 7.60 -9.70
N LEU A 94 15.93 6.84 -10.78
CA LEU A 94 15.15 5.64 -11.10
C LEU A 94 15.24 4.53 -10.06
N ASN A 95 16.41 4.33 -9.43
CA ASN A 95 16.55 3.30 -8.41
C ASN A 95 15.79 3.64 -7.15
N ILE A 96 15.79 4.91 -6.75
CA ILE A 96 15.01 5.38 -5.60
C ILE A 96 13.51 5.32 -5.93
N LEU A 97 13.12 5.66 -7.16
CA LEU A 97 11.73 5.54 -7.62
C LEU A 97 11.20 4.10 -7.51
N ARG A 98 12.01 3.09 -7.87
CA ARG A 98 11.67 1.67 -7.70
C ARG A 98 11.41 1.32 -6.23
N ILE A 99 12.23 1.85 -5.31
CA ILE A 99 12.07 1.68 -3.87
C ILE A 99 10.78 2.36 -3.39
N CYS A 100 10.47 3.57 -3.87
CA CYS A 100 9.22 4.25 -3.57
C CYS A 100 8.01 3.42 -4.00
N ILE A 101 8.02 2.88 -5.22
CA ILE A 101 6.94 2.01 -5.73
C ILE A 101 6.82 0.73 -4.90
N LEU A 102 7.96 0.14 -4.49
CA LEU A 102 7.97 -1.00 -3.59
C LEU A 102 7.31 -0.66 -2.24
N PHE A 103 7.55 0.54 -1.69
CA PHE A 103 6.90 1.00 -0.45
C PHE A 103 5.40 1.23 -0.61
N ILE A 104 4.96 1.81 -1.73
CA ILE A 104 3.53 1.92 -2.07
C ILE A 104 2.90 0.52 -2.07
N GLY A 105 3.56 -0.44 -2.73
CA GLY A 105 3.10 -1.82 -2.78
C GLY A 105 3.07 -2.47 -1.40
N PHE A 106 4.14 -2.32 -0.62
CA PHE A 106 4.29 -2.93 0.71
C PHE A 106 3.24 -2.43 1.71
N GLY A 107 3.14 -1.10 1.86
CA GLY A 107 2.09 -0.51 2.70
C GLY A 107 0.69 -0.85 2.18
N GLY A 108 0.49 -0.85 0.86
CA GLY A 108 -0.77 -1.24 0.24
C GLY A 108 -1.16 -2.70 0.52
N GLY A 109 -0.22 -3.64 0.39
CA GLY A 109 -0.45 -5.07 0.68
C GLY A 109 -0.78 -5.32 2.15
N MET A 110 -0.13 -4.59 3.06
CA MET A 110 -0.46 -4.62 4.48
C MET A 110 -1.85 -4.06 4.76
N LEU A 111 -2.24 -2.96 4.10
CA LEU A 111 -3.60 -2.40 4.19
C LEU A 111 -4.62 -3.42 3.72
N ASN A 112 -4.45 -3.98 2.52
CA ASN A 112 -5.37 -4.96 1.96
C ASN A 112 -5.59 -6.16 2.89
N GLY A 113 -4.51 -6.76 3.39
CA GLY A 113 -4.58 -7.89 4.30
C GLY A 113 -5.23 -7.52 5.64
N SER A 114 -4.76 -6.44 6.27
CA SER A 114 -5.25 -6.01 7.58
C SER A 114 -6.69 -5.54 7.58
N THR A 115 -7.17 -4.82 6.55
CA THR A 115 -8.56 -4.37 6.51
C THR A 115 -9.52 -5.52 6.28
N ASN A 116 -9.17 -6.49 5.42
CA ASN A 116 -10.01 -7.66 5.18
C ASN A 116 -10.08 -8.57 6.41
N SER A 117 -8.94 -8.79 7.07
CA SER A 117 -8.88 -9.55 8.32
C SER A 117 -9.65 -8.85 9.44
N LEU A 118 -9.51 -7.52 9.58
CA LEU A 118 -10.23 -6.74 10.59
C LEU A 118 -11.74 -6.83 10.44
N VAL A 119 -12.25 -6.74 9.20
CA VAL A 119 -13.68 -6.88 8.95
C VAL A 119 -14.16 -8.30 9.27
N SER A 120 -13.36 -9.32 8.92
CA SER A 120 -13.67 -10.72 9.26
C SER A 120 -13.80 -10.93 10.77
N ASP A 121 -12.85 -10.39 11.55
CA ASP A 121 -12.86 -10.51 13.02
C ASP A 121 -14.08 -9.81 13.64
N ILE A 122 -14.43 -8.61 13.16
CA ILE A 122 -15.61 -7.87 13.65
C ILE A 122 -16.92 -8.65 13.38
N CYS A 123 -17.00 -9.35 12.25
CA CYS A 123 -18.18 -10.11 11.83
C CYS A 123 -18.34 -11.43 12.60
N ASN A 124 -17.23 -12.11 12.94
CA ASN A 124 -17.24 -13.36 13.70
C ASN A 124 -17.57 -13.16 15.20
N ASP A 125 -17.40 -11.95 15.72
CA ASP A 125 -17.77 -11.57 17.09
C ASP A 125 -19.29 -11.32 17.29
N ASN A 126 -20.16 -11.90 16.44
CA ASN A 126 -21.63 -11.81 16.52
C ASN A 126 -22.24 -13.19 16.82
#